data_AF-A0A9E2JVN9-F1
#
_entry.id   AF-A0A9E2JVN9-F1
#
_cell.length_a   1.000
_cell.length_b   1.000
_cell.length_c   1.000
_cell.angle_alpha   90.00
_cell.angle_beta   90.00
_cell.angle_gamma   90.00
#
_symmetry.space_group_name_H-M   'P 1'
#
loop_
_entity.id
_entity.type
_entity.pdbx_description
1 polymer ?
#
loop_
_entity_poly.entity_id
_entity_poly.type
_entity_poly.pdbx_seq_one_letter_code
_entity_poly.pdbx_strand_id
1 'polypeptide(L)'
;MTVWKPNAWRMANVHSGMTRAELDAFVAQAKDQGYIDGKAIFGRKSDCVAALHRARQLAANAVHVAVSATPKAAASLCEIPAAEVNAWLRSLPPEGLDP
;
A
#
# COMPACT_ATOMS: atom_id res chain seq x y z
N MET A 1 26.01 4.20 15.93
CA MET A 1 24.58 4.12 16.29
C MET A 1 23.77 4.19 15.00
N THR A 2 23.11 3.10 14.60
CA THR A 2 22.26 3.11 13.40
C THR A 2 20.95 3.80 13.77
N VAL A 3 20.70 4.98 13.18
CA VAL A 3 19.46 5.73 13.39
C VAL A 3 18.37 5.06 12.55
N TRP A 4 17.45 4.35 13.20
CA TRP A 4 16.32 3.72 12.53
C TRP A 4 15.25 4.75 12.22
N LYS A 5 14.87 4.88 10.95
CA LYS A 5 13.76 5.74 10.54
C LYS A 5 12.45 5.25 11.19
N PRO A 6 11.53 6.15 11.58
CA PRO A 6 10.19 5.74 11.99
C PRO A 6 9.52 4.97 10.84
N ASN A 7 8.72 3.94 11.18
CA ASN A 7 8.07 3.02 10.23
C ASN A 7 9.01 2.10 9.43
N ALA A 8 10.32 2.05 9.72
CA ALA A 8 11.24 1.17 9.01
C ALA A 8 10.84 -0.31 9.12
N TRP A 9 10.20 -0.71 10.23
CA TRP A 9 9.68 -2.06 10.42
C TRP A 9 8.63 -2.47 9.38
N ARG A 10 7.98 -1.55 8.66
CA ARG A 10 7.02 -1.89 7.60
C ARG A 10 7.70 -2.29 6.29
N MET A 11 8.86 -1.70 5.99
CA MET A 11 9.55 -1.84 4.70
C MET A 11 10.81 -2.71 4.74
N ALA A 12 11.38 -2.98 5.93
CA ALA A 12 12.61 -3.76 6.03
C ALA A 12 12.46 -5.17 5.42
N ASN A 13 13.48 -5.78 4.84
CA ASN A 13 13.37 -7.21 4.50
C ASN A 13 13.75 -8.03 5.75
N VAL A 14 12.75 -8.44 6.54
CA VAL A 14 13.00 -9.10 7.84
C VAL A 14 13.28 -10.57 7.57
N HIS A 15 14.45 -11.04 7.99
CA HIS A 15 14.88 -12.41 7.78
C HIS A 15 15.74 -12.93 8.93
N SER A 16 15.91 -14.24 9.01
CA SER A 16 16.65 -14.94 10.07
C SER A 16 18.11 -14.48 10.23
N GLY A 17 18.71 -13.94 9.16
CA GLY A 17 20.07 -13.38 9.17
C GLY A 17 20.22 -12.03 9.89
N MET A 18 19.13 -11.37 10.29
CA MET A 18 19.22 -10.11 11.05
C MET A 18 19.75 -10.32 12.47
N THR A 19 20.37 -9.27 13.01
CA THR A 19 20.80 -9.27 14.40
C THR A 19 19.58 -9.24 15.33
N ARG A 20 19.78 -9.71 16.57
CA ARG A 20 18.68 -9.73 17.55
C ARG A 20 18.21 -8.30 17.88
N ALA A 21 19.15 -7.38 18.02
CA ALA A 21 18.88 -5.97 18.32
C ALA A 21 18.04 -5.29 17.23
N GLU A 22 18.29 -5.60 15.95
CA GLU A 22 17.49 -5.09 14.83
C GLU A 22 16.04 -5.59 14.88
N LEU A 23 15.86 -6.89 15.11
CA LEU A 23 14.54 -7.49 15.23
C LEU A 23 13.77 -6.91 16.40
N ASP A 24 14.42 -6.74 17.55
CA ASP A 24 13.79 -6.17 18.75
C ASP A 24 13.43 -4.68 18.54
N ALA A 25 14.27 -3.91 17.84
CA ALA A 25 13.96 -2.53 17.48
C ALA A 25 12.73 -2.43 16.57
N PHE A 26 12.60 -3.31 15.58
CA PHE A 26 11.41 -3.37 14.73
C PHE A 26 10.16 -3.83 15.49
N VAL A 27 10.30 -4.81 16.37
CA VAL A 27 9.19 -5.27 17.22
C VAL A 27 8.73 -4.11 18.13
N ALA A 28 9.64 -3.33 18.69
CA ALA A 28 9.31 -2.17 19.50
C ALA A 28 8.51 -1.13 18.69
N GLN A 29 8.92 -0.81 17.46
CA GLN A 29 8.17 0.11 16.60
C GLN A 29 6.78 -0.44 16.23
N ALA A 30 6.66 -1.74 15.96
CA ALA A 30 5.39 -2.37 15.63
C ALA A 30 4.43 -2.42 16.83
N LYS A 31 4.97 -2.58 18.06
CA LYS A 31 4.21 -2.49 19.32
C LYS A 31 3.69 -1.08 19.59
N ASP A 32 4.54 -0.07 19.41
CA ASP A 32 4.17 1.35 19.57
C ASP A 32 2.99 1.74 18.66
N GLN A 33 2.93 1.14 17.47
CA GLN A 33 1.85 1.34 16.51
C GLN A 33 0.65 0.39 16.70
N GLY A 34 0.66 -0.47 17.72
CA GLY A 34 -0.44 -1.38 18.03
C GLY A 34 -0.59 -2.59 17.10
N TYR A 35 0.39 -2.89 16.25
CA TYR A 35 0.35 -4.07 15.36
C TYR A 35 0.88 -5.36 16.02
N ILE A 36 1.56 -5.23 17.16
CA ILE A 36 1.98 -6.33 18.02
C ILE A 36 1.57 -5.98 19.45
N ASP A 37 1.09 -6.97 20.21
CA ASP A 37 0.77 -6.78 21.63
C ASP A 37 2.01 -6.29 22.39
N GLY A 38 1.86 -5.16 23.10
CA GLY A 38 2.92 -4.56 23.93
C GLY A 38 3.52 -5.55 24.93
N LYS A 39 2.73 -6.50 25.43
CA LYS A 39 3.16 -7.53 26.40
C LYS A 39 3.82 -8.75 25.75
N ALA A 40 3.81 -8.89 24.43
CA ALA A 40 4.39 -10.05 23.75
C ALA A 40 5.91 -10.11 23.95
N ILE A 41 6.41 -11.26 24.43
CA ILE A 41 7.85 -11.52 24.60
C ILE A 41 8.23 -12.66 23.66
N PHE A 42 9.27 -12.47 22.86
CA PHE A 42 9.72 -13.45 21.88
C PHE A 42 11.08 -14.01 22.30
N GLY A 43 11.13 -15.27 22.73
CA GLY A 43 12.37 -15.91 23.15
C GLY A 43 13.30 -16.29 21.99
N ARG A 44 12.76 -16.54 20.79
CA ARG A 44 13.54 -16.94 19.60
C ARG A 44 13.50 -15.85 18.53
N LYS A 45 14.56 -15.76 17.72
CA LYS A 45 14.61 -14.84 16.57
C LYS A 45 13.52 -15.17 15.54
N SER A 46 13.26 -16.45 15.29
CA SER A 46 12.20 -16.93 14.39
C SER A 46 10.84 -16.34 14.75
N ASP A 47 10.56 -16.22 16.04
CA ASP A 47 9.26 -15.77 16.53
C ASP A 47 9.09 -14.27 16.31
N CYS A 48 10.18 -13.49 16.48
CA CYS A 48 10.20 -12.06 16.12
C CYS A 48 9.94 -11.87 14.62
N VAL A 49 10.62 -12.65 13.77
CA VAL A 49 10.46 -12.58 12.31
C VAL A 49 9.00 -12.89 11.93
N ALA A 50 8.44 -13.99 12.45
CA ALA A 50 7.05 -14.37 12.18
C ALA A 50 6.04 -13.32 12.69
N ALA A 51 6.28 -12.75 13.87
CA ALA A 51 5.44 -11.67 14.41
C ALA A 51 5.48 -10.41 13.53
N LEU A 52 6.67 -10.02 13.07
CA LEU A 52 6.85 -8.88 12.18
C LEU A 52 6.18 -9.09 10.81
N HIS A 53 6.25 -10.30 10.25
CA HIS A 53 5.52 -10.62 9.02
C HIS A 53 4.00 -10.50 9.18
N ARG A 54 3.44 -11.02 10.28
CA ARG A 54 2.01 -10.89 10.58
C ARG A 54 1.60 -9.43 10.79
N ALA A 55 2.38 -8.66 11.55
CA ALA A 55 2.15 -7.24 11.77
C ALA A 55 2.11 -6.44 10.45
N ARG A 56 2.96 -6.78 9.49
CA ARG A 56 2.96 -6.17 8.16
C ARG A 56 1.74 -6.54 7.33
N GLN A 57 1.35 -7.80 7.34
CA GLN A 57 0.12 -8.22 6.67
C GLN A 57 -1.08 -7.46 7.22
N LEU A 58 -1.18 -7.31 8.55
CA LEU A 58 -2.24 -6.51 9.17
C LEU A 58 -2.17 -5.03 8.73
N ALA A 59 -0.99 -4.44 8.70
CA ALA A 59 -0.81 -3.07 8.22
C ALA A 59 -1.18 -2.90 6.74
N ALA A 60 -0.79 -3.83 5.88
CA ALA A 60 -1.14 -3.83 4.45
C ALA A 60 -2.65 -4.02 4.24
N ASN A 61 -3.27 -4.92 4.99
CA ASN A 61 -4.72 -5.15 4.96
C ASN A 61 -5.48 -3.90 5.41
N ALA A 62 -5.03 -3.20 6.45
CA ALA A 62 -5.65 -1.96 6.90
C ALA A 62 -5.61 -0.87 5.80
N VAL A 63 -4.49 -0.77 5.07
CA VAL A 63 -4.40 0.15 3.91
C VAL A 63 -5.34 -0.30 2.79
N HIS A 64 -5.39 -1.60 2.48
CA HIS A 64 -6.27 -2.11 1.43
C HIS A 64 -7.75 -1.88 1.74
N VAL A 65 -8.17 -2.09 2.99
CA VAL A 65 -9.53 -1.81 3.45
C VAL A 65 -9.84 -0.31 3.36
N ALA A 66 -8.92 0.56 3.76
CA ALA A 66 -9.11 2.01 3.63
C ALA A 66 -9.25 2.44 2.14
N VAL A 67 -8.43 1.90 1.24
CA VAL A 67 -8.51 2.16 -0.21
C VAL A 67 -9.80 1.60 -0.81
N SER A 68 -10.28 0.46 -0.32
CA SER A 68 -11.53 -0.15 -0.77
C SER A 68 -12.77 0.57 -0.22
N ALA A 69 -12.65 1.24 0.92
CA ALA A 69 -13.72 2.01 1.57
C ALA A 69 -13.85 3.43 1.02
N THR A 70 -12.83 3.97 0.35
CA THR A 70 -13.04 5.13 -0.52
C THR A 70 -14.02 4.70 -1.61
N PRO A 71 -15.21 5.33 -1.74
CA PRO A 71 -16.06 5.07 -2.87
C PRO A 71 -15.19 5.34 -4.09
N LYS A 72 -14.96 4.28 -4.85
CA LYS A 72 -14.39 4.33 -6.18
C LYS A 72 -15.39 5.18 -6.94
N ALA A 73 -15.22 6.50 -6.94
CA ALA A 73 -15.69 7.33 -8.01
C ALA A 73 -15.08 6.63 -9.22
N ALA A 74 -15.91 5.85 -9.90
CA ALA A 74 -15.62 5.30 -11.20
C ALA A 74 -15.40 6.54 -12.06
N ALA A 75 -14.18 7.06 -12.03
CA ALA A 75 -13.65 7.79 -13.14
C ALA A 75 -13.66 6.75 -14.24
N SER A 76 -14.76 6.72 -14.99
CA SER A 76 -14.85 6.10 -16.29
C SER A 76 -13.75 6.71 -17.14
N LEU A 77 -12.54 6.17 -17.01
CA LEU A 77 -11.33 6.64 -17.69
C LEU A 77 -11.40 6.41 -19.22
N CYS A 78 -12.55 5.98 -19.74
CA CYS A 78 -12.79 5.72 -21.16
C CYS A 78 -14.21 6.05 -21.64
N GLU A 79 -15.02 6.82 -20.89
CA GLU A 79 -16.30 7.30 -21.43
C GLU A 79 -16.11 8.68 -22.05
N ILE A 80 -15.93 8.70 -23.39
CA ILE A 80 -16.03 9.95 -24.14
C ILE A 80 -17.50 10.39 -24.08
N PRO A 81 -17.83 11.57 -23.52
CA PRO A 81 -19.20 12.04 -23.46
C PRO A 81 -19.78 12.15 -24.87
N ALA A 82 -21.06 11.79 -25.04
CA ALA A 82 -21.74 11.92 -26.34
C ALA A 82 -21.68 13.35 -26.91
N ALA A 83 -21.55 14.36 -26.05
CA ALA A 83 -21.34 15.75 -26.45
C ALA A 83 -20.01 15.96 -27.20
N GLU A 84 -18.94 15.31 -26.78
CA GLU A 84 -17.62 15.38 -27.41
C GLU A 84 -17.63 14.68 -28.77
N VAL A 85 -18.29 13.52 -28.85
CA VAL A 85 -18.52 12.79 -30.12
C VAL A 85 -19.35 13.64 -31.10
N ASN A 86 -20.43 14.27 -30.62
CA ASN A 86 -21.28 15.12 -31.47
C ASN A 86 -20.56 16.39 -31.94
N ALA A 87 -19.66 16.95 -31.12
CA ALA A 87 -18.83 18.07 -31.53
C ALA A 87 -17.86 17.66 -32.65
N TRP A 88 -17.25 16.48 -32.53
CA TRP A 88 -16.38 15.93 -33.56
C TRP A 88 -17.12 15.65 -34.88
N LEU A 89 -18.29 15.02 -34.83
CA LEU A 89 -19.11 14.76 -36.02
C LEU A 89 -19.51 16.05 -36.76
N ARG A 90 -19.75 17.14 -36.03
CA ARG A 90 -20.06 18.46 -36.62
C ARG A 90 -18.83 19.17 -37.19
N SER A 91 -17.64 18.77 -36.79
CA SER A 91 -16.37 19.32 -37.28
C SER A 91 -15.88 18.65 -38.57
N LEU A 92 -16.48 17.51 -38.94
CA LEU A 92 -16.18 16.87 -40.21
C LEU A 92 -16.74 17.71 -41.37
N PRO A 93 -15.96 17.91 -42.45
CA PRO A 93 -16.48 18.57 -43.64
C PRO A 93 -17.65 17.75 -44.19
N PRO A 94 -18.69 18.38 -44.78
CA PRO A 94 -19.73 17.64 -45.47
C PRO A 94 -19.07 16.82 -46.58
N GLU A 95 -19.16 15.49 -46.50
CA GLU A 95 -18.63 14.62 -47.55
C GLU A 95 -19.25 15.01 -48.88
N GLY A 96 -18.41 15.52 -49.77
CA GLY A 96 -18.83 16.10 -51.02
C GLY A 96 -17.80 17.07 -51.57
N LEU A 97 -16.61 16.56 -51.90
CA LEU A 97 -15.75 17.06 -52.98
C LEU A 97 -14.60 16.08 -53.20
N ASP A 98 -14.95 15.02 -53.93
CA ASP A 98 -14.06 14.23 -54.79
C ASP A 98 -13.47 15.15 -55.88
N PRO A 99 -12.17 15.08 -56.16
CA PRO A 99 -11.70 15.18 -57.55
C PRO A 99 -11.08 13.89 -58.07
#